data_AF-A0A933DKV3-F1
#
_entry.id   AF-A0A933DKV3-F1
#
_cell.length_a   1.000
_cell.length_b   1.000
_cell.length_c   1.000
_cell.angle_alpha   90.00
_cell.angle_beta   90.00
_cell.angle_gamma   90.00
#
_symmetry.space_group_name_H-M   'P 1'
#
loop_
_entity.id
_entity.type
_entity.pdbx_description
1 polymer ?
#
loop_
_entity_poly.entity_id
_entity_poly.type
_entity_poly.pdbx_seq_one_letter_code
_entity_poly.pdbx_strand_id
1 'polypeptide(L)'
;MTSLKNKAIQAMLLGDWKNATSLNKTLLHENPNDIDALNRLAYALTILGKIRDAKATYKKVLKLDFLNQIANRNIKKLTDLNTRKIAKNGTSIKDLTCSFLEETGKTKIVSLVNTTHPKTIALLTTGQPVIISIKRSKIFIQDQNKQYLGVLPDDIGKRLIRLIKGGNKYSVWIKSASEHNVSVFIKEVKRATKYRDQPSFLQTPDADLNLSKGIKTRNIKEIKNEEDKDYSEDLEEVS
;
A
#
# COMPACT_ATOMS: atom_id res chain seq x y z
N MET A 1 0.49 19.88 34.63
CA MET A 1 1.63 20.29 33.79
C MET A 1 1.99 19.15 32.84
N THR A 2 2.12 19.39 31.54
CA THR A 2 2.56 18.35 30.59
C THR A 2 4.03 18.01 30.81
N SER A 3 4.32 16.74 31.10
CA SER A 3 5.69 16.21 31.23
C SER A 3 6.53 16.54 29.98
N LEU A 4 7.83 16.78 30.17
CA LEU A 4 8.78 17.03 29.09
C LEU A 4 8.74 15.91 28.03
N LYS A 5 8.54 14.66 28.47
CA LYS A 5 8.32 13.50 27.59
C LYS A 5 7.11 13.69 26.68
N ASN A 6 5.98 14.17 27.23
CA ASN A 6 4.77 14.40 26.46
C ASN A 6 4.94 15.55 25.46
N LYS A 7 5.67 16.62 25.83
CA LYS A 7 6.01 17.71 24.91
C LYS A 7 6.87 17.23 23.74
N ALA A 8 7.87 16.39 24.02
CA ALA A 8 8.71 15.79 22.99
C ALA A 8 7.90 14.91 22.02
N ILE A 9 6.97 14.10 22.55
CA ILE A 9 6.06 13.27 21.73
C ILE A 9 5.12 14.14 20.90
N GLN A 10 4.53 15.19 21.48
CA GLN A 10 3.67 16.11 20.74
C GLN A 10 4.43 16.81 19.61
N ALA A 11 5.67 17.26 19.84
CA ALA A 11 6.50 17.84 18.79
C ALA A 11 6.77 16.86 17.64
N MET A 12 6.97 15.57 17.94
CA MET A 12 7.11 14.50 16.93
C MET A 12 5.82 14.33 16.10
N LEU A 13 4.66 14.34 16.75
CA LEU A 13 3.36 14.19 16.09
C LEU A 13 3.01 15.40 15.20
N LEU A 14 3.37 16.59 15.64
CA LEU A 14 3.16 17.83 14.89
C LEU A 14 4.14 18.02 13.73
N GLY A 15 5.20 17.19 13.67
CA GLY A 15 6.24 17.30 12.64
C GLY A 15 7.23 18.43 12.89
N ASP A 16 7.30 18.98 14.10
CA ASP A 16 8.30 19.97 14.50
C ASP A 16 9.61 19.26 14.90
N TRP A 17 10.33 18.77 13.88
CA TRP A 17 11.51 17.93 14.06
C TRP A 17 12.66 18.65 14.77
N LYS A 18 12.77 19.97 14.61
CA LYS A 18 13.82 20.77 15.26
C LYS A 18 13.57 20.85 16.76
N ASN A 19 12.34 21.18 17.16
CA ASN A 19 11.95 21.23 18.55
C ASN A 19 11.98 19.83 19.20
N ALA A 20 11.46 18.82 18.50
CA ALA A 20 11.54 17.43 18.94
C ALA A 20 12.99 16.97 19.19
N THR A 21 13.94 17.37 18.34
CA THR A 21 15.36 17.08 18.55
C THR A 21 15.89 17.73 19.83
N SER A 22 15.53 19.00 20.08
CA SER A 22 15.93 19.72 21.30
C SER A 22 15.37 19.06 22.56
N LEU A 23 14.07 18.78 22.57
CA LEU A 23 13.37 18.18 23.71
C LEU A 23 13.84 16.74 24.01
N ASN A 24 14.12 15.94 22.98
CA ASN A 24 14.66 14.59 23.21
C ASN A 24 16.13 14.65 23.66
N LYS A 25 16.92 15.65 23.25
CA LYS A 25 18.27 15.84 23.80
C LYS A 25 18.24 16.23 25.28
N THR A 26 17.31 17.09 25.70
CA THR A 26 17.15 17.43 27.12
C THR A 26 16.73 16.21 27.94
N LEU A 27 15.80 15.39 27.43
CA LEU A 27 15.42 14.11 28.08
C LEU A 27 16.61 13.15 28.22
N LEU A 28 17.49 13.09 27.23
CA LEU A 28 18.69 12.25 27.27
C LEU A 28 19.81 12.82 28.15
N HIS A 29 19.75 14.11 28.51
CA HIS A 29 20.64 14.65 29.53
C HIS A 29 20.24 14.16 30.93
N GLU A 30 18.93 14.04 31.19
CA GLU A 30 18.40 13.49 32.44
C GLU A 30 18.57 11.96 32.50
N ASN A 31 18.29 11.26 31.40
CA ASN A 31 18.47 9.81 31.30
C ASN A 31 19.16 9.42 29.96
N PRO A 32 20.49 9.26 29.95
CA PRO A 32 21.26 8.95 28.75
C PRO A 32 20.93 7.61 28.08
N ASN A 33 20.27 6.71 28.79
CA ASN A 33 19.96 5.34 28.37
C ASN A 33 18.47 5.13 28.06
N ASP A 34 17.68 6.21 27.98
CA ASP A 34 16.28 6.12 27.55
C ASP A 34 16.19 5.72 26.06
N ILE A 35 15.86 4.44 25.83
CA ILE A 35 15.71 3.83 24.50
C ILE A 35 14.64 4.55 23.67
N ASP A 36 13.53 4.96 24.29
CA ASP A 36 12.44 5.65 23.59
C ASP A 36 12.89 7.04 23.11
N ALA A 37 13.55 7.79 23.99
CA ALA A 37 14.06 9.12 23.65
C ALA A 37 15.17 9.05 22.59
N LEU A 38 16.05 8.05 22.66
CA LEU A 38 17.05 7.78 21.62
C LEU A 38 16.40 7.45 20.27
N ASN A 39 15.37 6.60 20.25
CA ASN A 39 14.64 6.25 19.03
C ASN A 39 13.93 7.46 18.41
N ARG A 40 13.27 8.29 19.23
CA ARG A 40 12.61 9.53 18.77
C ARG A 40 13.63 10.53 18.22
N LEU A 41 14.75 10.71 18.92
CA LEU A 41 15.84 11.58 18.47
C LEU A 41 16.43 11.11 17.13
N ALA A 42 16.72 9.82 17.00
CA ALA A 42 17.28 9.24 15.78
C ALA A 42 16.33 9.41 14.58
N TYR A 43 15.02 9.26 14.82
CA TYR A 43 14.00 9.49 13.80
C TYR A 43 13.93 10.97 13.38
N ALA A 44 13.90 11.90 14.34
CA ALA A 44 13.91 13.34 14.04
C ALA A 44 15.16 13.76 13.23
N LEU A 45 16.34 13.24 13.60
CA LEU A 45 17.59 13.46 12.87
C LEU A 45 17.55 12.91 11.44
N THR A 46 16.89 11.76 11.24
CA THR A 46 16.69 11.16 9.91
C THR A 46 15.89 12.10 9.01
N ILE A 47 14.78 12.64 9.52
CA ILE A 47 13.94 13.57 8.74
C ILE A 47 14.64 14.90 8.47
N LEU A 48 15.45 15.37 9.42
CA LEU A 48 16.29 16.56 9.22
C LEU A 48 17.48 16.34 8.27
N GLY A 49 17.66 15.13 7.72
CA GLY A 49 18.75 14.80 6.80
C GLY A 49 20.11 14.63 7.49
N LYS A 50 20.17 14.61 8.81
CA LYS A 50 21.40 14.37 9.60
C LYS A 50 21.67 12.87 9.71
N ILE A 51 21.94 12.23 8.58
CA ILE A 51 22.02 10.77 8.46
C ILE A 51 23.14 10.16 9.30
N ARG A 52 24.29 10.84 9.39
CA ARG A 52 25.43 10.36 10.20
C ARG A 52 25.05 10.28 11.68
N ASP A 53 24.47 11.36 12.21
CA ASP A 53 24.05 11.45 13.61
C ASP A 53 22.90 10.46 13.90
N ALA A 54 21.93 10.34 12.98
CA ALA A 54 20.84 9.38 13.11
C ALA A 54 21.35 7.93 13.24
N LYS A 55 22.32 7.54 12.39
CA LYS A 55 22.96 6.22 12.46
C LYS A 55 23.68 6.00 13.78
N ALA A 56 24.43 7.00 14.26
CA ALA A 56 25.14 6.91 15.54
C ALA A 56 24.15 6.69 16.69
N THR A 57 23.03 7.43 16.70
CA THR A 57 21.99 7.31 17.73
C THR A 57 21.30 5.94 17.68
N TYR A 58 20.92 5.43 16.50
CA TYR A 58 20.35 4.08 16.41
C TYR A 58 21.34 2.98 16.80
N LYS A 59 22.64 3.14 16.50
CA LYS A 59 23.68 2.22 16.99
C LYS A 59 23.78 2.24 18.51
N LYS A 60 23.57 3.40 19.15
CA LYS A 60 23.49 3.49 20.62
C LYS A 60 22.28 2.72 21.16
N VAL A 61 21.13 2.81 20.50
CA VAL A 61 19.95 2.00 20.85
C VAL A 61 20.28 0.51 20.78
N LEU A 62 20.88 0.03 19.68
CA LEU A 62 21.22 -1.38 19.53
C LEU A 62 22.29 -1.89 20.51
N LYS A 63 23.11 -0.99 21.08
CA LYS A 63 24.03 -1.34 22.17
C LYS A 63 23.30 -1.56 23.49
N LEU A 64 22.21 -0.84 23.74
CA LEU A 64 21.39 -0.96 24.95
C LEU A 64 20.36 -2.09 24.82
N ASP A 65 19.76 -2.22 23.65
CA ASP A 65 18.76 -3.22 23.30
C ASP A 65 19.03 -3.74 21.88
N PHE A 66 19.75 -4.86 21.82
CA PHE A 66 20.13 -5.50 20.56
C PHE A 66 18.92 -6.00 19.75
N LEU A 67 17.83 -6.38 20.42
CA LEU A 67 16.63 -6.94 19.80
C LEU A 67 15.65 -5.85 19.34
N ASN A 68 16.00 -4.58 19.48
CA ASN A 68 15.16 -3.48 19.09
C ASN A 68 14.86 -3.49 17.57
N GLN A 69 13.66 -3.95 17.22
CA GLN A 69 13.25 -4.05 15.82
C GLN A 69 13.17 -2.68 15.12
N ILE A 70 12.83 -1.62 15.86
CA ILE A 70 12.72 -0.26 15.34
C ILE A 70 14.09 0.24 14.88
N ALA A 71 15.11 0.13 15.75
CA ALA A 71 16.47 0.54 15.43
C ALA A 71 17.08 -0.30 14.30
N ASN A 72 16.90 -1.62 14.32
CA ASN A 72 17.38 -2.53 13.28
C ASN A 72 16.79 -2.20 11.89
N ARG A 73 15.46 -2.00 11.81
CA ARG A 73 14.78 -1.63 10.56
C ARG A 73 15.27 -0.27 10.04
N ASN A 74 15.41 0.71 10.92
CA ASN A 74 15.79 2.06 10.52
C ASN A 74 17.27 2.15 10.11
N ILE A 75 18.19 1.44 10.76
CA ILE A 75 19.59 1.40 10.31
C ILE A 75 19.71 0.81 8.91
N LYS A 76 19.05 -0.33 8.64
CA LYS A 76 19.04 -0.94 7.30
C LYS A 76 18.56 0.06 6.25
N LYS A 77 17.45 0.76 6.52
CA LYS A 77 16.94 1.81 5.64
C LYS A 77 17.98 2.93 5.42
N LEU A 78 18.63 3.41 6.49
CA LEU A 78 19.64 4.47 6.41
C LEU A 78 20.94 4.02 5.72
N THR A 79 21.32 2.74 5.79
CA THR A 79 22.49 2.21 5.05
C THR A 79 22.23 2.24 3.56
N ASP A 80 21.04 1.81 3.13
CA ASP A 80 20.65 1.78 1.73
C ASP A 80 20.57 3.20 1.16
N LEU A 81 20.05 4.16 1.94
CA LEU A 81 19.93 5.56 1.55
C LEU A 81 21.28 6.29 1.36
N ASN A 82 22.35 5.94 2.08
CA ASN A 82 23.65 6.61 1.91
C ASN A 82 24.28 6.39 0.52
N THR A 83 23.81 5.40 -0.24
CA THR A 83 24.25 5.18 -1.63
C THR A 83 23.60 6.14 -2.63
N ARG A 84 22.60 6.93 -2.21
CA ARG A 84 21.91 7.92 -3.06
C ARG A 84 21.75 9.23 -2.31
N LYS A 85 22.39 10.29 -2.82
CA LYS A 85 22.16 11.68 -2.37
C LYS A 85 20.65 11.95 -2.30
N ILE A 86 20.18 12.27 -1.10
CA ILE A 86 18.76 12.52 -0.80
C ILE A 86 18.30 13.74 -1.61
N ALA A 87 17.39 13.53 -2.57
CA ALA A 87 16.53 14.60 -3.03
C ALA A 87 15.63 14.99 -1.85
N LYS A 88 15.68 16.27 -1.47
CA LYS A 88 14.89 16.86 -0.37
C LYS A 88 13.39 16.83 -0.71
N ASN A 89 12.75 15.68 -0.59
CA ASN A 89 11.29 15.61 -0.65
C ASN A 89 10.78 15.66 0.79
N GLY A 90 10.64 16.88 1.30
CA GLY A 90 9.86 17.19 2.49
C GLY A 90 8.39 16.95 2.19
N THR A 91 7.96 15.71 2.13
CA THR A 91 6.53 15.38 2.07
C THR A 91 6.03 15.32 3.49
N SER A 92 5.27 16.35 3.88
CA SER A 92 4.59 16.41 5.16
C SER A 92 3.70 15.18 5.34
N ILE A 93 3.83 14.51 6.48
CA ILE A 93 3.06 13.31 6.85
C ILE A 93 1.54 13.59 6.82
N LYS A 94 1.13 14.87 6.98
CA LYS A 94 -0.27 15.30 6.96
C LYS A 94 -0.98 15.12 5.60
N ASP A 95 -0.27 15.18 4.48
CA ASP A 95 -0.90 15.00 3.16
C ASP A 95 -1.13 13.52 2.81
N LEU A 96 -0.41 12.62 3.48
CA LEU A 96 -0.49 11.17 3.27
C LEU A 96 -1.72 10.54 3.95
N THR A 97 -2.15 11.06 5.10
CA THR A 97 -3.21 10.44 5.90
C THR A 97 -4.62 10.59 5.33
N CYS A 98 -4.90 11.65 4.56
CA CYS A 98 -6.24 11.86 3.98
C CYS A 98 -6.34 11.46 2.51
N SER A 99 -5.23 11.40 1.76
CA SER A 99 -5.26 11.06 0.32
C SER A 99 -5.41 9.56 0.06
N PHE A 100 -4.99 8.72 1.01
CA PHE A 100 -5.03 7.26 0.90
C PHE A 100 -6.37 6.63 1.33
N LEU A 101 -7.38 7.42 1.67
CA LEU A 101 -8.68 6.87 2.06
C LEU A 101 -9.32 6.15 0.88
N GLU A 102 -9.69 4.88 1.09
CA GLU A 102 -10.39 4.09 0.08
C GLU A 102 -11.85 4.55 -0.04
N GLU A 103 -12.12 5.38 -1.04
CA GLU A 103 -13.47 5.75 -1.46
C GLU A 103 -14.06 4.67 -2.39
N THR A 104 -15.21 4.12 -2.01
CA THR A 104 -15.94 3.10 -2.78
C THR A 104 -16.22 3.60 -4.21
N GLY A 105 -15.81 2.82 -5.22
CA GLY A 105 -16.06 3.11 -6.62
C GLY A 105 -15.17 4.19 -7.27
N LYS A 106 -14.37 4.92 -6.48
CA LYS A 106 -13.47 6.00 -6.95
C LYS A 106 -11.99 5.70 -6.75
N THR A 107 -11.66 4.84 -5.79
CA THR A 107 -10.28 4.44 -5.52
C THR A 107 -10.15 2.93 -5.60
N LYS A 108 -8.97 2.45 -5.94
CA LYS A 108 -8.61 1.03 -5.87
C LYS A 108 -7.12 0.86 -5.71
N ILE A 109 -6.76 -0.16 -4.94
CA ILE A 109 -5.37 -0.62 -4.85
C ILE A 109 -5.18 -1.76 -5.82
N VAL A 110 -4.09 -1.69 -6.56
CA VAL A 110 -3.79 -2.63 -7.63
C VAL A 110 -2.33 -3.03 -7.55
N SER A 111 -2.09 -4.33 -7.49
CA SER A 111 -0.75 -4.89 -7.63
C SER A 111 -0.34 -4.87 -9.11
N LEU A 112 0.84 -4.34 -9.39
CA LEU A 112 1.40 -4.30 -10.74
C LEU A 112 1.85 -5.70 -11.17
N VAL A 113 1.69 -5.97 -12.45
CA VAL A 113 2.18 -7.17 -13.13
C VAL A 113 3.43 -6.80 -13.93
N ASN A 114 4.35 -7.77 -14.11
CA ASN A 114 5.58 -7.60 -14.88
C ASN A 114 6.42 -6.40 -14.38
N THR A 115 6.76 -6.43 -13.09
CA THR A 115 7.49 -5.37 -12.40
C THR A 115 8.94 -5.25 -12.89
N THR A 116 9.55 -4.08 -12.64
CA THR A 116 10.94 -3.78 -13.01
C THR A 116 11.95 -4.52 -12.11
N HIS A 117 13.25 -4.32 -12.33
CA HIS A 117 14.30 -4.96 -11.52
C HIS A 117 14.16 -4.56 -10.03
N PRO A 118 14.35 -5.50 -9.08
CA PRO A 118 14.31 -5.23 -7.63
C PRO A 118 15.13 -4.01 -7.16
N LYS A 119 16.27 -3.73 -7.78
CA LYS A 119 17.13 -2.57 -7.50
C LYS A 119 16.43 -1.24 -7.74
N THR A 120 15.50 -1.18 -8.70
CA THR A 120 14.69 0.02 -8.97
C THR A 120 13.51 0.09 -8.01
N ILE A 121 12.91 -1.06 -7.69
CA ILE A 121 11.75 -1.15 -6.78
C ILE A 121 12.12 -0.72 -5.36
N ALA A 122 13.29 -1.14 -4.87
CA ALA A 122 13.80 -0.78 -3.54
C ALA A 122 13.97 0.74 -3.32
N LEU A 123 13.93 1.52 -4.40
CA LEU A 123 14.08 2.98 -4.36
C LEU A 123 12.75 3.71 -4.25
N LEU A 124 11.67 3.01 -4.58
CA LEU A 124 10.35 3.59 -4.63
C LEU A 124 9.90 3.91 -3.21
N THR A 125 9.40 5.13 -3.02
CA THR A 125 8.88 5.55 -1.72
C THR A 125 7.35 5.51 -1.73
N THR A 126 6.76 4.99 -0.66
CA THR A 126 5.30 5.05 -0.46
C THR A 126 4.81 6.50 -0.52
N GLY A 127 3.72 6.72 -1.26
CA GLY A 127 3.15 8.05 -1.51
C GLY A 127 3.79 8.81 -2.67
N GLN A 128 4.83 8.28 -3.31
CA GLN A 128 5.41 8.88 -4.51
C GLN A 128 4.37 8.88 -5.65
N PRO A 129 4.11 10.03 -6.30
CA PRO A 129 3.21 10.09 -7.44
C PRO A 129 3.88 9.47 -8.67
N VAL A 130 3.10 8.72 -9.45
CA VAL A 130 3.55 8.04 -10.66
C VAL A 130 2.69 8.41 -11.87
N ILE A 131 3.24 8.24 -13.06
CA ILE A 131 2.62 8.62 -14.32
C ILE A 131 2.04 7.36 -14.99
N ILE A 132 0.82 7.50 -15.51
CA ILE A 132 0.17 6.48 -16.35
C ILE A 132 0.52 6.73 -17.82
N SER A 133 0.95 5.70 -18.54
CA SER A 133 1.15 5.71 -20.00
C SER A 133 0.35 4.59 -20.66
N ILE A 134 -0.46 4.91 -21.68
CA ILE A 134 -1.24 3.91 -22.43
C ILE A 134 -0.45 3.51 -23.67
N LYS A 135 -0.12 2.22 -23.81
CA LYS A 135 0.49 1.64 -25.02
C LYS A 135 -0.13 0.28 -25.32
N ARG A 136 -0.39 -0.03 -26.59
CA ARG A 136 -0.90 -1.35 -27.03
C ARG A 136 -2.08 -1.89 -26.20
N SER A 137 -3.05 -1.02 -25.87
CA SER A 137 -4.20 -1.37 -25.02
C SER A 137 -3.87 -1.85 -23.60
N LYS A 138 -2.67 -1.54 -23.10
CA LYS A 138 -2.25 -1.77 -21.71
C LYS A 138 -1.84 -0.46 -21.05
N ILE A 139 -1.98 -0.41 -19.73
CA ILE A 139 -1.54 0.72 -18.92
C ILE A 139 -0.20 0.39 -18.28
N PHE A 140 0.81 1.18 -18.64
CA PHE A 140 2.15 1.16 -18.08
C PHE A 140 2.25 2.23 -16.99
N ILE A 141 2.84 1.86 -15.87
CA ILE A 141 3.15 2.78 -14.76
C ILE A 141 4.62 3.15 -14.86
N GLN A 142 4.88 4.46 -14.83
CA GLN A 142 6.21 5.04 -14.94
C GLN A 142 6.46 6.02 -13.80
N ASP A 143 7.73 6.16 -13.41
CA ASP A 143 8.15 7.21 -12.49
C ASP A 143 8.14 8.60 -13.16
N GLN A 144 8.35 9.67 -12.39
CA GLN A 144 8.52 11.05 -12.88
C GLN A 144 9.62 11.16 -13.94
N ASN A 145 10.66 10.33 -13.82
CA ASN A 145 11.75 10.22 -14.79
C ASN A 145 11.41 9.36 -16.03
N LYS A 146 10.13 9.00 -16.23
CA LYS A 146 9.65 8.06 -17.27
C LYS A 146 10.25 6.66 -17.19
N GLN A 147 10.86 6.30 -16.07
CA GLN A 147 11.38 4.96 -15.84
C GLN A 147 10.24 3.97 -15.63
N TYR A 148 10.30 2.81 -16.29
CA TYR A 148 9.27 1.78 -16.19
C TYR A 148 9.26 1.10 -14.82
N LEU A 149 8.07 1.01 -14.21
CA LEU A 149 7.85 0.37 -12.91
C LEU A 149 7.07 -0.95 -13.02
N GLY A 150 6.08 -1.00 -13.90
CA GLY A 150 5.21 -2.17 -14.09
C GLY A 150 4.00 -1.88 -14.98
N VAL A 151 3.14 -2.89 -15.16
CA VAL A 151 1.90 -2.82 -15.94
C VAL A 151 0.70 -3.09 -15.03
N LEU A 152 -0.43 -2.42 -15.25
CA LEU A 152 -1.67 -2.77 -14.57
C LEU A 152 -2.25 -4.09 -15.11
N PRO A 153 -2.86 -4.94 -14.26
CA PRO A 153 -3.59 -6.12 -14.69
C PRO A 153 -4.59 -5.80 -15.81
N ASP A 154 -4.72 -6.72 -16.78
CA ASP A 154 -5.48 -6.48 -18.01
C ASP A 154 -6.96 -6.15 -17.74
N ASP A 155 -7.55 -6.72 -16.68
CA ASP A 155 -8.96 -6.50 -16.31
C ASP A 155 -9.23 -5.04 -15.94
N ILE A 156 -8.37 -4.48 -15.09
CA ILE A 156 -8.44 -3.08 -14.65
C ILE A 156 -7.96 -2.17 -15.77
N GLY A 157 -6.90 -2.56 -16.47
CA GLY A 157 -6.29 -1.80 -17.57
C GLY A 157 -7.28 -1.51 -18.70
N LYS A 158 -7.96 -2.53 -19.22
CA LYS A 158 -8.94 -2.39 -20.32
C LYS A 158 -10.09 -1.45 -19.93
N ARG A 159 -10.61 -1.58 -18.70
CA ARG A 159 -11.67 -0.72 -18.19
C ARG A 159 -11.21 0.73 -18.08
N LEU A 160 -10.08 0.98 -17.42
CA LEU A 160 -9.54 2.33 -17.25
C LEU A 160 -9.24 2.99 -18.60
N ILE A 161 -8.74 2.27 -19.61
CA ILE A 161 -8.51 2.82 -20.95
C ILE A 161 -9.81 3.35 -21.56
N ARG A 162 -10.93 2.62 -21.46
CA ARG A 162 -12.25 3.07 -21.97
C ARG A 162 -12.72 4.34 -21.26
N LEU A 163 -12.49 4.42 -19.96
CA LEU A 163 -12.88 5.56 -19.12
C LEU A 163 -12.00 6.80 -19.38
N ILE A 164 -10.68 6.63 -19.48
CA ILE A 164 -9.72 7.69 -19.82
C ILE A 164 -10.06 8.28 -21.20
N LYS A 165 -10.32 7.42 -22.19
CA LYS A 165 -10.73 7.85 -23.54
C LYS A 165 -12.04 8.66 -23.54
N GLY A 166 -12.95 8.42 -22.60
CA GLY A 166 -14.17 9.21 -22.46
C GLY A 166 -14.04 10.43 -21.53
N GLY A 167 -12.82 10.80 -21.11
CA GLY A 167 -12.54 12.05 -20.41
C GLY A 167 -12.35 11.95 -18.90
N ASN A 168 -12.33 10.73 -18.33
CA ASN A 168 -12.01 10.55 -16.92
C ASN A 168 -10.51 10.79 -16.66
N LYS A 169 -10.19 11.39 -15.51
CA LYS A 169 -8.80 11.62 -15.08
C LYS A 169 -8.50 10.84 -13.80
N TYR A 170 -7.30 10.28 -13.75
CA TYR A 170 -6.83 9.46 -12.64
C TYR A 170 -5.48 9.97 -12.14
N SER A 171 -5.28 9.93 -10.84
CA SER A 171 -4.00 10.11 -10.17
C SER A 171 -3.57 8.80 -9.54
N VAL A 172 -2.28 8.52 -9.58
CA VAL A 172 -1.72 7.27 -9.08
C VAL A 172 -0.54 7.55 -8.18
N TRP A 173 -0.49 6.83 -7.06
CA TRP A 173 0.61 6.88 -6.11
C TRP A 173 1.06 5.46 -5.75
N ILE A 174 2.29 5.34 -5.28
CA ILE A 174 2.82 4.07 -4.80
C ILE A 174 2.24 3.80 -3.40
N LYS A 175 1.53 2.68 -3.21
CA LYS A 175 1.09 2.22 -1.87
C LYS A 175 2.25 1.53 -1.17
N SER A 176 2.81 0.52 -1.82
CA SER A 176 3.84 -0.34 -1.24
C SER A 176 4.77 -0.84 -2.33
N ALA A 177 6.05 -0.91 -1.99
CA ALA A 177 7.09 -1.48 -2.83
C ALA A 177 7.85 -2.51 -1.99
N SER A 178 7.78 -3.78 -2.41
CA SER A 178 8.56 -4.90 -1.91
C SER A 178 9.40 -5.45 -3.06
N GLU A 179 10.41 -6.27 -2.78
CA GLU A 179 11.41 -6.71 -3.78
C GLU A 179 10.82 -7.22 -5.10
N HIS A 180 9.67 -7.91 -5.05
CA HIS A 180 9.00 -8.46 -6.23
C HIS A 180 7.57 -7.94 -6.44
N ASN A 181 6.96 -7.31 -5.43
CA ASN A 181 5.58 -6.86 -5.50
C ASN A 181 5.49 -5.35 -5.28
N VAL A 182 4.89 -4.66 -6.25
CA VAL A 182 4.61 -3.23 -6.19
C VAL A 182 3.10 -3.04 -6.29
N SER A 183 2.52 -2.40 -5.28
CA SER A 183 1.12 -2.03 -5.28
C SER A 183 0.97 -0.52 -5.42
N VAL A 184 0.09 -0.12 -6.32
CA VAL A 184 -0.26 1.29 -6.57
C VAL A 184 -1.67 1.57 -6.10
N PHE A 185 -1.89 2.80 -5.68
CA PHE A 185 -3.18 3.34 -5.32
C PHE A 185 -3.63 4.29 -6.43
N ILE A 186 -4.78 3.99 -7.02
CA ILE A 186 -5.35 4.76 -8.12
C ILE A 186 -6.58 5.48 -7.59
N LYS A 187 -6.65 6.81 -7.79
CA LYS A 187 -7.80 7.64 -7.46
C LYS A 187 -8.36 8.30 -8.71
N GLU A 188 -9.67 8.23 -8.87
CA GLU A 188 -10.41 9.02 -9.84
C GLU A 188 -10.45 10.49 -9.37
N VAL A 189 -9.88 11.39 -10.17
CA VAL A 189 -9.86 12.84 -9.89
C VAL A 189 -11.04 13.54 -10.55
N LYS A 190 -11.39 13.09 -11.75
CA LYS A 190 -12.48 13.68 -12.52
C LYS A 190 -13.28 12.59 -13.21
N ARG A 191 -14.60 12.64 -13.03
CA ARG A 191 -15.58 11.87 -13.79
C ARG A 191 -16.15 12.73 -14.92
N ALA A 192 -16.14 12.20 -16.13
CA ALA A 192 -16.84 12.78 -17.26
C ALA A 192 -18.34 12.52 -17.14
N THR A 193 -19.15 13.46 -17.66
CA THR A 193 -20.62 13.36 -17.65
C THR A 193 -21.13 12.09 -18.31
N LYS A 194 -20.43 11.62 -19.36
CA LYS A 194 -20.72 10.36 -20.08
C LYS A 194 -20.74 9.11 -19.19
N TYR A 195 -20.02 9.12 -18.07
CA TYR A 195 -19.89 7.97 -17.17
C TYR A 195 -20.36 8.29 -15.75
N ARG A 196 -21.30 9.23 -15.57
CA ARG A 196 -21.80 9.66 -14.26
C ARG A 196 -22.17 8.47 -13.36
N ASP A 197 -22.90 7.51 -13.91
CA ASP A 197 -23.45 6.35 -13.18
C ASP A 197 -22.55 5.10 -13.24
N GLN A 198 -21.39 5.19 -13.89
CA GLN A 198 -20.45 4.08 -13.98
C GLN A 198 -19.23 4.34 -13.09
N PRO A 199 -19.10 3.67 -11.93
CA PRO A 199 -17.93 3.82 -11.08
C PRO A 199 -16.68 3.31 -11.78
N SER A 200 -15.52 3.93 -11.58
CA SER A 200 -14.29 3.47 -12.22
C SER A 200 -13.87 2.07 -11.76
N PHE A 201 -14.11 1.77 -10.49
CA PHE A 201 -13.73 0.52 -9.86
C PHE A 201 -14.98 -0.23 -9.40
N LEU A 202 -15.19 -1.41 -9.95
CA LEU A 202 -16.25 -2.31 -9.50
C LEU A 202 -15.81 -2.97 -8.19
N GLN A 203 -16.77 -3.14 -7.27
CA GLN A 203 -16.59 -4.05 -6.14
C GLN A 203 -16.39 -5.44 -6.74
N THR A 204 -15.21 -6.00 -6.54
CA THR A 204 -15.03 -7.43 -6.70
C THR A 204 -15.64 -8.05 -5.44
N PRO A 205 -16.76 -8.80 -5.52
CA PRO A 205 -17.12 -9.70 -4.45
C PRO A 205 -15.95 -10.66 -4.25
N ASP A 206 -15.67 -10.99 -3.01
CA ASP A 206 -14.33 -11.28 -2.50
C ASP A 206 -13.57 -12.39 -3.23
N ALA A 207 -12.25 -12.20 -3.31
CA ALA A 207 -11.28 -13.24 -3.61
C ALA A 207 -11.15 -14.29 -2.46
N ASP A 208 -12.11 -14.31 -1.52
CA ASP A 208 -12.20 -15.27 -0.42
C ASP A 208 -12.92 -16.57 -0.82
N LEU A 209 -13.48 -16.65 -2.04
CA LEU A 209 -13.92 -17.93 -2.62
C LEU A 209 -12.74 -18.63 -3.29
N ASN A 210 -11.81 -19.13 -2.47
CA ASN A 210 -10.98 -20.27 -2.84
C ASN A 210 -11.88 -21.51 -2.96
N LEU A 211 -12.71 -21.57 -4.01
CA LEU A 211 -13.27 -22.84 -4.45
C LEU A 211 -12.10 -23.63 -5.03
N SER A 212 -11.66 -24.61 -4.25
CA SER A 212 -10.77 -25.68 -4.66
C SER A 212 -11.12 -26.12 -6.09
N LYS A 213 -10.18 -25.91 -7.01
CA LYS A 213 -10.22 -26.53 -8.32
C LYS A 213 -10.15 -28.05 -8.12
N GLY A 214 -11.31 -28.70 -8.17
CA GLY A 214 -11.37 -30.15 -8.19
C GLY A 214 -12.75 -30.69 -7.88
N ILE A 215 -13.67 -30.63 -8.84
CA ILE A 215 -14.63 -31.71 -9.15
C ILE A 215 -14.99 -31.57 -10.63
N LYS A 216 -14.69 -32.62 -11.42
CA LYS A 216 -15.28 -32.88 -12.73
C LYS A 216 -16.62 -33.56 -12.51
N THR A 217 -17.72 -33.00 -13.03
CA THR A 217 -18.99 -33.72 -13.24
C THR A 217 -19.67 -33.04 -14.43
N ARG A 218 -19.46 -33.57 -15.65
CA ARG A 218 -20.31 -34.53 -16.37
C ARG A 218 -21.73 -34.00 -16.63
N ASN A 219 -22.01 -33.89 -17.93
CA ASN A 219 -23.23 -33.46 -18.61
C ASN A 219 -24.53 -33.88 -17.91
N ILE A 220 -25.41 -32.90 -17.68
CA ILE A 220 -26.83 -33.11 -17.39
C ILE A 220 -27.60 -32.79 -18.66
N LYS A 221 -27.77 -33.79 -19.52
CA LYS A 221 -28.76 -33.84 -20.60
C LYS A 221 -29.07 -35.32 -20.80
N GLU A 222 -30.06 -35.82 -20.07
CA GLU A 222 -30.85 -37.04 -20.33
C GLU A 222 -31.55 -37.47 -19.03
N ILE A 223 -32.48 -36.65 -18.54
CA ILE A 223 -33.62 -37.14 -17.75
C ILE A 223 -34.81 -36.23 -18.11
N LYS A 224 -35.25 -36.35 -19.36
CA LYS A 224 -36.62 -36.04 -19.78
C LYS A 224 -37.01 -37.18 -20.69
N ASN A 225 -38.21 -37.70 -20.46
CA ASN A 225 -38.84 -38.85 -21.12
C ASN A 225 -38.64 -40.15 -20.33
N GLU A 226 -39.51 -40.36 -19.36
CA GLU A 226 -40.55 -41.39 -19.48
C GLU A 226 -41.63 -41.06 -18.45
N GLU A 227 -42.71 -40.50 -18.99
CA GLU A 227 -43.98 -40.32 -18.32
C GLU A 227 -44.73 -41.67 -18.27
N ASP A 228 -45.57 -41.78 -17.24
CA ASP A 228 -46.87 -42.45 -17.23
C ASP A 228 -47.03 -43.93 -16.80
N LYS A 229 -48.09 -44.08 -15.99
CA LYS A 229 -48.92 -45.26 -15.65
C LYS A 229 -48.49 -46.07 -14.43
N ASP A 230 -49.36 -46.54 -13.54
CA ASP A 230 -50.82 -46.45 -13.37
C ASP A 230 -51.16 -46.97 -11.95
N TYR A 231 -52.35 -46.60 -11.50
CA TYR A 231 -53.24 -46.98 -10.38
C TYR A 231 -53.00 -48.19 -9.43
N SER A 232 -53.66 -48.00 -8.26
CA SER A 232 -54.33 -48.93 -7.32
C SER A 232 -53.44 -49.77 -6.39
N GLU A 233 -53.51 -49.55 -5.08
CA GLU A 233 -54.53 -50.06 -4.13
C GLU A 233 -54.19 -51.50 -3.73
N ASP A 234 -53.78 -51.70 -2.48
CA ASP A 234 -54.16 -52.85 -1.67
C ASP A 234 -53.81 -52.60 -0.19
N LEU A 235 -54.86 -52.71 0.62
CA LEU A 235 -54.89 -52.79 2.07
C LEU A 235 -54.45 -54.19 2.54
N GLU A 236 -54.35 -54.31 3.86
CA GLU A 236 -54.28 -55.53 4.70
C GLU A 236 -52.86 -56.04 5.00
N GLU A 237 -52.33 -55.85 6.23
CA GLU A 237 -52.61 -56.53 7.51
C GLU A 237 -51.76 -57.80 7.69
N VAL A 238 -51.51 -58.18 8.97
CA VAL A 238 -50.90 -59.44 9.46
C VAL A 238 -49.36 -59.44 9.50
N SER A 239 -48.62 -59.47 10.62
CA SER A 239 -48.88 -59.69 12.07
C SER A 239 -47.82 -58.97 12.91
#